data_AF-A0A0K0X0U8-F1
#
_entry.id   AF-A0A0K0X0U8-F1
#
_cell.length_a   1.000
_cell.length_b   1.000
_cell.length_c   1.000
_cell.angle_alpha   90.00
_cell.angle_beta   90.00
_cell.angle_gamma   90.00
#
_symmetry.space_group_name_H-M   'P 1'
#
loop_
_entity.id
_entity.type
_entity.pdbx_description
1 polymer ?
#
loop_
_entity_poly.entity_id
_entity_poly.type
_entity_poly.pdbx_seq_one_letter_code
_entity_poly.pdbx_strand_id
1 'polypeptide(L)'
;MDSLVTVIVPAFVGVLTAVAAVIGLEYRDVDAYERRRAIWQWLLVLLATVATAGATNSASGVGHLITAAALGTFAAAAVILAHIMWRKRVPDAEPRILGLATSAAVLAVLVVAGSVTLTYIQGKGCRQADPLIQSSLASSGAILPVFDANQGPTTSDFDNWAKIIREQAQAVTVGGDIAQRANKIGDLAGQIADAYRAGDKNKHAALGADYYDELKFLLTKCHPQG
;
A
#
# COMPACT_ATOMS: atom_id res chain seq x y z
N MET A 1 5.93 -7.79 0.63
CA MET A 1 4.64 -8.53 0.67
C MET A 1 4.00 -8.49 -0.72
N ASP A 2 4.83 -8.57 -1.77
CA ASP A 2 4.56 -7.77 -2.99
C ASP A 2 4.00 -8.59 -4.15
N SER A 3 3.76 -9.88 -3.95
CA SER A 3 3.11 -10.74 -4.94
C SER A 3 1.80 -11.33 -4.38
N LEU A 4 1.79 -11.70 -3.10
CA LEU A 4 0.60 -12.25 -2.47
C LEU A 4 -0.58 -11.25 -2.45
N VAL A 5 -0.33 -10.00 -2.01
CA VAL A 5 -1.43 -9.06 -1.79
C VAL A 5 -1.82 -8.32 -3.07
N THR A 6 -0.85 -8.02 -3.94
CA THR A 6 -1.04 -7.28 -5.19
C THR A 6 -1.54 -8.14 -6.35
N VAL A 7 -1.23 -9.44 -6.36
CA VAL A 7 -1.60 -10.36 -7.46
C VAL A 7 -2.59 -11.43 -7.00
N ILE A 8 -2.32 -12.11 -5.87
CA ILE A 8 -3.16 -13.24 -5.46
C ILE A 8 -4.53 -12.78 -4.94
N VAL A 9 -4.59 -11.71 -4.14
CA VAL A 9 -5.87 -11.22 -3.61
C VAL A 9 -6.83 -10.80 -4.73
N PRO A 10 -6.45 -9.95 -5.71
CA PRO A 10 -7.33 -9.63 -6.83
C PRO A 10 -7.73 -10.85 -7.64
N ALA A 11 -6.78 -11.76 -7.94
CA ALA A 11 -7.07 -12.98 -8.70
C ALA A 11 -8.08 -13.87 -7.96
N PHE A 12 -7.93 -14.04 -6.64
CA PHE A 12 -8.83 -14.83 -5.82
C PHE A 12 -10.24 -14.20 -5.74
N VAL A 13 -10.32 -12.87 -5.60
CA VAL A 13 -11.60 -12.14 -5.70
C VAL A 13 -12.23 -12.34 -7.08
N GLY A 14 -11.44 -12.28 -8.15
CA GLY A 14 -11.91 -12.54 -9.52
C GLY A 14 -12.51 -13.94 -9.68
N VAL A 15 -11.83 -14.98 -9.17
CA VAL A 15 -12.32 -16.37 -9.20
C VAL A 15 -13.61 -16.51 -8.40
N LEU A 16 -13.66 -16.02 -7.16
CA LEU A 16 -14.87 -16.09 -6.32
C LEU A 16 -16.04 -15.34 -6.97
N THR A 17 -15.79 -14.18 -7.56
CA THR A 17 -16.81 -13.39 -8.25
C THR A 17 -17.30 -14.12 -9.51
N ALA A 18 -16.41 -14.74 -10.28
CA ALA A 18 -16.78 -15.54 -11.45
C ALA A 18 -17.67 -16.72 -11.07
N VAL A 19 -17.31 -17.44 -9.99
CA VAL A 19 -18.15 -18.53 -9.45
C VAL A 19 -19.52 -18.01 -9.04
N ALA A 20 -19.59 -16.88 -8.32
CA ALA A 20 -20.84 -16.27 -7.88
C ALA A 20 -21.72 -15.74 -9.01
N ALA A 21 -21.13 -15.46 -10.19
CA ALA A 21 -21.81 -14.78 -11.30
C ALA A 21 -22.16 -15.70 -12.48
N VAL A 22 -21.47 -16.83 -12.63
CA VAL A 22 -21.52 -17.64 -13.88
C VAL A 22 -21.90 -19.10 -13.64
N ILE A 23 -21.84 -19.61 -12.41
CA ILE A 23 -22.13 -21.03 -12.17
C ILE A 23 -23.55 -21.43 -12.60
N GLY A 24 -23.67 -22.54 -13.34
CA GLY A 24 -24.96 -23.04 -13.82
C GLY A 24 -25.57 -22.27 -14.99
N LEU A 25 -24.84 -21.33 -15.61
CA LEU A 25 -25.27 -20.71 -16.86
C LEU A 25 -24.82 -21.56 -18.07
N GLU A 26 -25.77 -21.94 -18.91
CA GLU A 26 -25.51 -22.59 -20.20
C GLU A 26 -25.58 -21.55 -21.33
N TYR A 27 -24.51 -21.43 -22.12
CA TYR A 27 -24.42 -20.46 -23.23
C TYR A 27 -24.65 -21.06 -24.61
N ARG A 28 -25.13 -22.31 -24.67
CA ARG A 28 -25.03 -23.13 -25.88
C ARG A 28 -25.88 -22.60 -27.04
N ASP A 29 -27.00 -21.92 -26.78
CA ASP A 29 -27.92 -21.40 -27.81
C ASP A 29 -28.62 -20.09 -27.39
N VAL A 30 -27.87 -19.04 -27.08
CA VAL A 30 -28.41 -17.77 -26.58
C VAL A 30 -28.46 -16.65 -27.60
N ASP A 31 -29.63 -15.99 -27.65
CA ASP A 31 -29.91 -14.78 -28.43
C ASP A 31 -28.89 -13.66 -28.15
N ALA A 32 -28.76 -12.73 -29.11
CA ALA A 32 -27.83 -11.60 -29.00
C ALA A 32 -28.01 -10.77 -27.70
N TYR A 33 -29.24 -10.71 -27.19
CA TYR A 33 -29.56 -10.03 -25.94
C TYR A 33 -28.96 -10.72 -24.70
N GLU A 34 -28.99 -12.05 -24.65
CA GLU A 34 -28.42 -12.82 -23.55
C GLU A 34 -26.89 -12.83 -23.58
N ARG A 35 -26.26 -12.84 -24.76
CA ARG A 35 -24.80 -12.63 -24.89
C ARG A 35 -24.37 -11.28 -24.34
N ARG A 36 -25.09 -10.20 -24.64
CA ARG A 36 -24.77 -8.86 -24.12
C ARG A 36 -24.84 -8.82 -22.60
N ARG A 37 -25.84 -9.51 -22.02
CA ARG A 37 -25.97 -9.68 -20.57
C ARG A 37 -24.83 -10.53 -19.97
N ALA A 38 -24.37 -11.58 -20.65
CA ALA A 38 -23.21 -12.37 -20.22
C ALA A 38 -21.93 -11.53 -20.18
N ILE A 39 -21.71 -10.69 -21.19
CA ILE A 39 -20.59 -9.75 -21.24
C ILE A 39 -20.61 -8.82 -20.02
N TRP A 40 -21.78 -8.28 -19.65
CA TRP A 40 -21.90 -7.44 -18.45
C TRP A 40 -21.50 -8.15 -17.15
N GLN A 41 -21.80 -9.45 -16.99
CA GLN A 41 -21.35 -10.20 -15.80
C GLN A 41 -19.84 -10.33 -15.75
N TRP A 42 -19.21 -10.66 -16.87
CA TRP A 42 -17.76 -10.76 -16.95
C TRP A 42 -17.08 -9.39 -16.76
N LEU A 43 -17.68 -8.31 -17.25
CA LEU A 43 -17.22 -6.96 -16.96
C LEU A 43 -17.28 -6.62 -15.46
N LEU A 44 -18.32 -7.09 -14.74
CA LEU A 44 -18.39 -6.92 -13.28
C LEU A 44 -17.34 -7.74 -12.54
N VAL A 45 -17.03 -8.95 -13.00
CA VAL A 45 -15.92 -9.76 -12.47
C VAL A 45 -14.57 -9.05 -12.65
N LEU A 46 -14.32 -8.52 -13.85
CA LEU A 46 -13.12 -7.75 -14.14
C LEU A 46 -13.06 -6.47 -13.30
N LEU A 47 -14.18 -5.75 -13.18
CA LEU A 47 -14.28 -4.55 -12.35
C LEU A 47 -13.97 -4.86 -10.89
N ALA A 48 -14.54 -5.92 -10.31
CA ALA A 48 -14.25 -6.35 -8.95
C ALA A 48 -12.76 -6.65 -8.75
N THR A 49 -12.14 -7.34 -9.71
CA THR A 49 -10.71 -7.69 -9.70
C THR A 49 -9.84 -6.42 -9.72
N VAL A 50 -10.05 -5.53 -10.69
CA VAL A 50 -9.25 -4.30 -10.86
C VAL A 50 -9.48 -3.33 -9.70
N ALA A 51 -10.72 -3.16 -9.25
CA ALA A 51 -11.03 -2.31 -8.11
C ALA A 51 -10.39 -2.84 -6.81
N THR A 52 -10.35 -4.17 -6.62
CA THR A 52 -9.65 -4.79 -5.47
C THR A 52 -8.15 -4.52 -5.53
N ALA A 53 -7.52 -4.67 -6.70
CA ALA A 53 -6.11 -4.35 -6.89
C ALA A 53 -5.84 -2.87 -6.57
N GLY A 54 -6.65 -1.96 -7.12
CA GLY A 54 -6.53 -0.52 -6.87
C GLY A 54 -6.74 -0.16 -5.40
N ALA A 55 -7.74 -0.75 -4.73
CA ALA A 55 -8.02 -0.52 -3.31
C ALA A 55 -6.86 -0.96 -2.43
N THR A 56 -6.30 -2.13 -2.73
CA THR A 56 -5.22 -2.71 -1.94
C THR A 56 -3.90 -1.96 -2.14
N ASN A 57 -3.60 -1.57 -3.38
CA ASN A 57 -2.45 -0.71 -3.69
C ASN A 57 -2.60 0.65 -2.99
N SER A 58 -3.79 1.26 -3.02
CA SER A 58 -4.08 2.53 -2.35
C SER A 58 -3.96 2.45 -0.82
N ALA A 59 -4.12 1.25 -0.23
CA ALA A 59 -3.97 1.04 1.21
C ALA A 59 -2.52 0.75 1.65
N SER A 60 -1.63 0.44 0.70
CA SER A 60 -0.24 0.03 0.96
C SER A 60 0.70 1.21 1.24
N GLY A 61 1.84 0.93 1.90
CA GLY A 61 2.84 1.95 2.21
C GLY A 61 2.27 3.09 3.09
N VAL A 62 2.49 4.33 2.68
CA VAL A 62 1.83 5.51 3.27
C VAL A 62 0.30 5.41 3.05
N GLY A 63 -0.14 5.23 1.81
CA GLY A 63 -1.52 4.94 1.46
C GLY A 63 -2.52 6.07 1.70
N HIS A 64 -3.66 6.02 1.00
CA HIS A 64 -4.76 6.98 1.11
C HIS A 64 -6.05 6.27 1.52
N LEU A 65 -6.47 6.47 2.77
CA LEU A 65 -7.65 5.80 3.34
C LEU A 65 -8.91 6.01 2.50
N ILE A 66 -9.15 7.24 2.05
CA ILE A 66 -10.36 7.58 1.30
C ILE A 66 -10.38 6.83 -0.05
N THR A 67 -9.27 6.87 -0.79
CA THR A 67 -9.14 6.18 -2.07
C THR A 67 -9.29 4.67 -1.92
N ALA A 68 -8.63 4.08 -0.91
CA ALA A 68 -8.73 2.66 -0.61
C ALA A 68 -10.17 2.25 -0.23
N ALA A 69 -10.84 3.03 0.61
CA ALA A 69 -12.22 2.78 1.01
C ALA A 69 -13.20 2.90 -0.17
N ALA A 70 -13.04 3.93 -1.00
CA ALA A 70 -13.88 4.13 -2.18
C ALA A 70 -13.75 2.94 -3.15
N LEU A 71 -12.51 2.58 -3.53
CA LEU A 71 -12.26 1.46 -4.45
C LEU A 71 -12.68 0.11 -3.86
N GLY A 72 -12.48 -0.11 -2.55
CA GLY A 72 -12.98 -1.31 -1.87
C GLY A 72 -14.50 -1.41 -1.90
N THR A 73 -15.19 -0.28 -1.72
CA THR A 73 -16.66 -0.20 -1.82
C THR A 73 -17.12 -0.48 -3.25
N PHE A 74 -16.45 0.07 -4.27
CA PHE A 74 -16.73 -0.23 -5.67
C PHE A 74 -16.53 -1.72 -6.00
N ALA A 75 -15.46 -2.33 -5.50
CA ALA A 75 -15.21 -3.75 -5.67
C ALA A 75 -16.34 -4.60 -5.05
N ALA A 76 -16.73 -4.32 -3.80
CA ALA A 76 -17.82 -5.02 -3.14
C ALA A 76 -19.16 -4.84 -3.88
N ALA A 77 -19.46 -3.62 -4.34
CA ALA A 77 -20.66 -3.35 -5.12
C ALA A 77 -20.69 -4.14 -6.43
N ALA A 78 -19.55 -4.27 -7.12
CA ALA A 78 -19.44 -5.06 -8.36
C ALA A 78 -19.74 -6.55 -8.10
N VAL A 79 -19.23 -7.12 -7.00
CA VAL A 79 -19.52 -8.50 -6.58
C VAL A 79 -21.01 -8.69 -6.30
N ILE A 80 -21.61 -7.79 -5.51
CA ILE A 80 -23.03 -7.86 -5.13
C ILE A 80 -23.92 -7.76 -6.37
N LEU A 81 -23.66 -6.81 -7.26
CA LEU A 81 -24.41 -6.65 -8.51
C LEU A 81 -24.28 -7.87 -9.41
N ALA A 82 -23.08 -8.44 -9.52
CA ALA A 82 -22.86 -9.66 -10.32
C ALA A 82 -23.70 -10.83 -9.78
N HIS A 83 -23.74 -11.01 -8.46
CA HIS A 83 -24.54 -12.05 -7.82
C HIS A 83 -26.06 -11.80 -7.97
N ILE A 84 -26.52 -10.56 -7.80
CA ILE A 84 -27.94 -10.20 -8.01
C ILE A 84 -28.36 -10.47 -9.46
N MET A 85 -27.51 -10.12 -10.44
CA MET A 85 -27.77 -10.39 -11.85
C MET A 85 -27.80 -11.89 -12.14
N TRP A 86 -26.93 -12.67 -11.52
CA TRP A 86 -26.96 -14.14 -11.61
C TRP A 86 -28.25 -14.70 -11.03
N ARG A 87 -28.66 -14.26 -9.84
CA ARG A 87 -29.88 -14.76 -9.18
C ARG A 87 -31.15 -14.48 -9.99
N LYS A 88 -31.17 -13.39 -10.76
CA LYS A 88 -32.26 -13.08 -11.70
C LYS A 88 -32.29 -13.99 -12.93
N ARG A 89 -31.17 -14.63 -13.32
CA ARG A 89 -31.10 -15.53 -14.47
C ARG A 89 -31.33 -16.99 -14.12
N VAL A 90 -30.98 -17.38 -12.89
CA VAL A 90 -31.15 -18.75 -12.40
C VAL A 90 -32.10 -18.72 -11.18
N PRO A 91 -33.40 -18.40 -11.36
CA PRO A 91 -34.35 -18.32 -10.26
C PRO A 91 -34.55 -19.69 -9.58
N ASP A 92 -34.52 -20.76 -10.37
CA ASP A 92 -34.72 -22.15 -9.91
C ASP A 92 -33.40 -22.93 -9.81
N ALA A 93 -32.32 -22.24 -9.40
CA ALA A 93 -31.04 -22.89 -9.13
C ALA A 93 -31.20 -24.01 -8.10
N GLU A 94 -30.57 -25.16 -8.34
CA GLU A 94 -30.48 -26.23 -7.36
C GLU A 94 -29.92 -25.70 -6.02
N PRO A 95 -30.40 -26.18 -4.86
CA PRO A 95 -29.99 -25.68 -3.55
C PRO A 95 -28.48 -25.67 -3.34
N ARG A 96 -27.79 -26.67 -3.90
CA ARG A 96 -26.32 -26.78 -3.85
C ARG A 96 -25.63 -25.67 -4.63
N ILE A 97 -26.11 -25.36 -5.84
CA ILE A 97 -25.56 -24.31 -6.69
C ILE A 97 -25.80 -22.94 -6.05
N LEU A 98 -27.01 -22.72 -5.51
CA LEU A 98 -27.35 -21.52 -4.77
C LEU A 98 -26.43 -21.29 -3.58
N GLY A 99 -26.24 -22.31 -2.74
CA GLY A 99 -25.34 -22.23 -1.58
C GLY A 99 -23.90 -21.90 -1.97
N LEU A 100 -23.41 -22.49 -3.06
CA LEU A 100 -22.05 -22.25 -3.55
C LEU A 100 -21.88 -20.85 -4.13
N ALA A 101 -22.84 -20.36 -4.93
CA ALA A 101 -22.78 -19.02 -5.50
C ALA A 101 -22.88 -17.92 -4.42
N THR A 102 -23.79 -18.08 -3.45
CA THR A 102 -23.97 -17.11 -2.38
C THR A 102 -22.77 -17.10 -1.42
N SER A 103 -22.25 -18.27 -1.04
CA SER A 103 -21.04 -18.33 -0.21
C SER A 103 -19.82 -17.73 -0.92
N ALA A 104 -19.66 -17.96 -2.23
CA ALA A 104 -18.60 -17.34 -3.02
C ALA A 104 -18.73 -15.82 -3.06
N ALA A 105 -19.94 -15.27 -3.24
CA ALA A 105 -20.17 -13.83 -3.21
C ALA A 105 -19.83 -13.21 -1.85
N VAL A 106 -20.28 -13.83 -0.76
CA VAL A 106 -19.98 -13.38 0.60
C VAL A 106 -18.49 -13.42 0.88
N LEU A 107 -17.82 -14.53 0.53
CA LEU A 107 -16.37 -14.68 0.68
C LEU A 107 -15.60 -13.63 -0.12
N ALA A 108 -16.00 -13.33 -1.36
CA ALA A 108 -15.36 -12.31 -2.17
C ALA A 108 -15.41 -10.93 -1.48
N VAL A 109 -16.56 -10.54 -0.95
CA VAL A 109 -16.71 -9.26 -0.21
C VAL A 109 -15.85 -9.25 1.05
N LEU A 110 -15.84 -10.36 1.81
CA LEU A 110 -15.01 -10.47 3.01
C LEU A 110 -13.50 -10.39 2.70
N VAL A 111 -13.06 -11.01 1.61
CA VAL A 111 -11.66 -10.94 1.15
C VAL A 111 -11.29 -9.49 0.80
N VAL A 112 -12.14 -8.77 0.08
CA VAL A 112 -11.93 -7.35 -0.25
C VAL A 112 -11.81 -6.49 1.01
N ALA A 113 -12.78 -6.61 1.93
CA ALA A 113 -12.78 -5.80 3.15
C ALA A 113 -11.58 -6.13 4.05
N GLY A 114 -11.29 -7.42 4.22
CA GLY A 114 -10.17 -7.92 5.01
C GLY A 114 -8.83 -7.50 4.44
N SER A 115 -8.61 -7.65 3.14
CA SER A 115 -7.34 -7.30 2.50
C SER A 115 -7.04 -5.81 2.61
N VAL A 116 -8.01 -4.95 2.30
CA VAL A 116 -7.84 -3.49 2.35
C VAL A 116 -7.55 -3.04 3.78
N THR A 117 -8.30 -3.58 4.75
CA THR A 117 -8.16 -3.21 6.16
C THR A 117 -6.82 -3.67 6.73
N LEU A 118 -6.43 -4.93 6.50
CA LEU A 118 -5.15 -5.46 6.95
C LEU A 118 -3.97 -4.71 6.32
N THR A 119 -4.04 -4.46 5.01
CA THR A 119 -3.00 -3.71 4.29
C THR A 119 -2.87 -2.30 4.86
N TYR A 120 -3.99 -1.62 5.10
CA TYR A 120 -3.99 -0.30 5.71
C TYR A 120 -3.35 -0.33 7.09
N ILE A 121 -3.74 -1.25 7.98
CA ILE A 121 -3.19 -1.35 9.33
C ILE A 121 -1.67 -1.62 9.30
N GLN A 122 -1.22 -2.50 8.41
CA GLN A 122 0.21 -2.83 8.24
C GLN A 122 1.03 -1.64 7.75
N GLY A 123 0.44 -0.73 6.95
CA GLY A 123 1.06 0.51 6.50
C GLY A 123 1.24 1.59 7.58
N LYS A 124 0.76 1.37 8.82
CA LYS A 124 0.82 2.40 9.89
C LYS A 124 2.23 2.89 10.18
N GLY A 125 3.23 2.01 10.17
CA GLY A 125 4.63 2.41 10.37
C GLY A 125 5.13 3.35 9.27
N CYS A 126 4.74 3.10 8.02
CA CYS A 126 5.11 3.94 6.90
C CYS A 126 4.46 5.33 6.93
N ARG A 127 3.21 5.42 7.38
CA ARG A 127 2.56 6.72 7.62
C ARG A 127 3.23 7.54 8.72
N GLN A 128 3.72 6.87 9.77
CA GLN A 128 4.49 7.56 10.82
C GLN A 128 5.87 7.98 10.33
N ALA A 129 6.50 7.18 9.46
CA ALA A 129 7.81 7.47 8.89
C ALA A 129 7.79 8.51 7.76
N ASP A 130 6.63 8.82 7.17
CA ASP A 130 6.52 9.74 6.04
C ASP A 130 7.10 11.14 6.32
N PRO A 131 6.82 11.81 7.46
CA PRO A 131 7.45 13.08 7.79
C PRO A 131 8.98 12.99 7.86
N LEU A 132 9.51 11.91 8.46
CA LEU A 132 10.95 11.65 8.53
C LEU A 132 11.58 11.51 7.14
N ILE A 133 10.93 10.75 6.25
CA ILE A 133 11.37 10.56 4.87
C ILE A 133 11.39 11.90 4.14
N GLN A 134 10.32 12.68 4.23
CA GLN A 134 10.21 13.98 3.55
C GLN A 134 11.26 14.97 4.06
N SER A 135 11.44 15.08 5.38
CA SER A 135 12.47 15.95 5.96
C SER A 135 13.89 15.48 5.62
N SER A 136 14.13 14.17 5.54
CA SER A 136 15.42 13.62 5.12
C SER A 136 15.74 13.93 3.64
N LEU A 137 14.74 13.86 2.76
CA LEU A 137 14.90 14.21 1.35
C LEU A 137 15.14 15.71 1.16
N ALA A 138 14.44 16.56 1.92
CA ALA A 138 14.59 18.01 1.88
C ALA A 138 15.94 18.49 2.45
N SER A 139 16.59 17.68 3.28
CA SER A 139 17.83 18.03 3.98
C SER A 139 19.08 17.38 3.39
N SER A 140 19.04 17.01 2.09
CA SER A 140 20.18 16.41 1.38
C SER A 140 21.50 17.18 1.52
N GLY A 141 21.43 18.51 1.71
CA GLY A 141 22.58 19.34 2.03
C GLY A 141 23.27 18.95 3.35
N ALA A 142 22.54 18.74 4.44
CA ALA A 142 23.15 18.39 5.74
C ALA A 142 23.80 17.00 5.75
N ILE A 143 23.40 16.12 4.82
CA ILE A 143 23.87 14.73 4.77
C ILE A 143 25.20 14.63 4.00
N LEU A 144 25.47 15.53 3.05
CA LEU A 144 26.69 15.52 2.25
C LEU A 144 27.82 16.36 2.88
N PRO A 145 29.08 15.89 2.85
CA PRO A 145 30.21 16.53 3.54
C PRO A 145 30.81 17.75 2.80
N VAL A 146 30.19 18.23 1.71
CA VAL A 146 30.82 19.18 0.80
C VAL A 146 30.35 20.60 1.08
N PHE A 147 31.08 21.29 1.95
CA PHE A 147 30.93 22.72 2.18
C PHE A 147 32.31 23.39 2.19
N ASP A 148 32.48 24.39 1.31
CA ASP A 148 33.62 25.28 1.33
C ASP A 148 33.59 26.16 2.58
N ALA A 149 34.74 26.70 3.00
CA ALA A 149 34.80 27.58 4.16
C ALA A 149 33.84 28.77 3.99
N ASN A 150 32.92 28.95 4.93
CA ASN A 150 31.83 29.94 4.92
C ASN A 150 30.74 29.76 3.83
N GLN A 151 30.68 28.61 3.17
CA GLN A 151 29.60 28.25 2.24
C GLN A 151 28.97 26.92 2.67
N GLY A 152 27.93 26.99 3.50
CA GLY A 152 27.21 25.81 3.98
C GLY A 152 26.34 26.09 5.20
N PRO A 153 25.56 25.10 5.67
CA PRO A 153 24.75 25.22 6.88
C PRO A 153 25.62 25.56 8.09
N THR A 154 25.12 26.44 8.96
CA THR A 154 25.78 26.77 10.21
C THR A 154 25.70 25.60 11.20
N THR A 155 26.52 25.61 12.25
CA THR A 155 26.42 24.63 13.34
C THR A 155 25.01 24.58 13.94
N SER A 156 24.36 25.74 14.08
CA SER A 156 22.97 25.81 14.56
C SER A 156 22.00 25.12 13.59
N ASP A 157 22.24 25.17 12.29
CA ASP A 157 21.40 24.51 11.29
C ASP A 157 21.53 22.99 11.39
N PHE A 158 22.75 22.48 11.63
CA PHE A 158 22.99 21.05 11.89
C PHE A 158 22.32 20.57 13.17
N ASP A 159 22.41 21.33 14.26
CA ASP A 159 21.77 20.97 15.53
C ASP A 159 20.24 20.98 15.42
N ASN A 160 19.67 21.98 14.74
CA ASN A 160 18.24 22.05 14.46
C ASN A 160 17.76 20.90 13.57
N TRP A 161 18.51 20.60 12.50
CA TRP A 161 18.22 19.48 11.63
C TRP A 161 18.26 18.15 12.38
N ALA A 162 19.33 17.88 13.12
CA ALA A 162 19.48 16.64 13.88
C ALA A 162 18.36 16.47 14.92
N LYS A 163 17.95 17.57 15.56
CA LYS A 163 16.79 17.59 16.48
C LYS A 163 15.49 17.20 15.76
N ILE A 164 15.18 17.84 14.63
CA ILE A 164 13.96 17.56 13.85
C ILE A 164 13.92 16.09 13.40
N ILE A 165 15.03 15.60 12.83
CA ILE A 165 15.14 14.23 12.36
C ILE A 165 14.96 13.24 13.51
N ARG A 166 15.55 13.52 14.69
CA ARG A 166 15.41 12.67 15.87
C ARG A 166 13.99 12.66 16.43
N GLU A 167 13.33 13.81 16.52
CA GLU A 167 11.94 13.91 16.98
C GLU A 167 11.00 13.13 16.04
N GLN A 168 11.19 13.26 14.74
CA GLN A 168 10.41 12.52 13.74
C GLN A 168 10.72 11.02 13.77
N ALA A 169 11.97 10.62 13.98
CA ALA A 169 12.36 9.23 14.16
C ALA A 169 11.70 8.58 15.38
N GLN A 170 11.66 9.30 16.51
CA GLN A 170 11.04 8.82 17.75
C GLN A 170 9.51 8.72 17.64
N ALA A 171 8.88 9.52 16.76
CA ALA A 171 7.45 9.41 16.48
C ALA A 171 7.08 8.09 15.77
N VAL A 172 8.05 7.41 15.14
CA VAL A 172 7.86 6.11 14.50
C VAL A 172 7.92 5.00 15.55
N THR A 173 6.74 4.54 15.97
CA THR A 173 6.57 3.61 17.10
C THR A 173 6.10 2.22 16.67
N VAL A 174 5.67 2.07 15.42
CA VAL A 174 5.16 0.81 14.86
C VAL A 174 5.81 0.50 13.52
N GLY A 175 5.79 -0.79 13.14
CA GLY A 175 6.34 -1.26 11.87
C GLY A 175 7.66 -2.02 11.99
N GLY A 176 8.04 -2.49 13.19
CA GLY A 176 9.21 -3.35 13.42
C GLY A 176 10.48 -2.72 12.87
N ASP A 177 10.99 -3.28 11.76
CA ASP A 177 12.15 -2.74 11.03
C ASP A 177 12.00 -1.25 10.67
N ILE A 178 10.79 -0.77 10.36
CA ILE A 178 10.56 0.64 10.01
C ILE A 178 10.89 1.54 11.21
N ALA A 179 10.39 1.20 12.39
CA ALA A 179 10.68 1.93 13.62
C ALA A 179 12.16 1.81 13.99
N GLN A 180 12.75 0.62 13.87
CA GLN A 180 14.17 0.43 14.16
C GLN A 180 15.06 1.30 13.27
N ARG A 181 14.80 1.32 11.96
CA ARG A 181 15.60 2.09 10.99
C ARG A 181 15.34 3.59 11.10
N ALA A 182 14.10 4.00 11.39
CA ALA A 182 13.79 5.38 11.70
C ALA A 182 14.61 5.88 12.90
N ASN A 183 14.66 5.12 13.99
CA ASN A 183 15.49 5.46 15.16
C ASN A 183 16.99 5.53 14.80
N LYS A 184 17.49 4.59 13.99
CA LYS A 184 18.89 4.61 13.52
C LYS A 184 19.20 5.87 12.70
N ILE A 185 18.27 6.33 11.85
CA ILE A 185 18.38 7.61 11.12
C ILE A 185 18.48 8.78 12.10
N GLY A 186 17.66 8.80 13.15
CA GLY A 186 17.73 9.80 14.22
C GLY A 186 19.09 9.84 14.93
N ASP A 187 19.65 8.66 15.23
CA ASP A 187 20.96 8.56 15.87
C ASP A 187 22.12 8.96 14.93
N LEU A 188 22.03 8.61 13.65
CA LEU A 188 22.99 9.01 12.62
C LEU A 188 22.97 10.53 12.42
N ALA A 189 21.79 11.17 12.46
CA ALA A 189 21.68 12.62 12.37
C ALA A 189 22.43 13.35 13.50
N GLY A 190 22.28 12.85 14.74
CA GLY A 190 23.04 13.37 15.88
C GLY A 190 24.56 13.22 15.69
N GLN A 191 25.00 12.04 15.22
CA GLN A 191 26.42 11.78 14.97
C GLN A 191 27.00 12.64 13.84
N ILE A 192 26.21 12.96 12.81
CA ILE A 192 26.60 13.86 11.73
C ILE A 192 26.79 15.29 12.24
N ALA A 193 25.85 15.80 13.05
CA ALA A 193 26.00 17.12 13.68
C ALA A 193 27.23 17.20 14.59
N ASP A 194 27.51 16.12 15.34
CA ASP A 194 28.72 16.02 16.18
C ASP A 194 30.01 15.98 15.33
N ALA A 195 30.03 15.23 14.23
CA ALA A 195 31.16 15.16 13.32
C ALA A 195 31.45 16.51 12.64
N TYR A 196 30.40 17.26 12.27
CA TYR A 196 30.52 18.61 11.75
C TYR A 196 31.13 19.56 12.78
N ARG A 197 30.66 19.54 14.04
CA ARG A 197 31.24 20.33 15.15
C ARG A 197 32.72 20.02 15.38
N ALA A 198 33.12 18.77 15.19
CA ALA A 198 34.52 18.34 15.32
C ALA A 198 35.37 18.63 14.06
N GLY A 199 34.77 19.07 12.95
CA GLY A 199 35.48 19.27 11.67
C GLY A 199 35.92 17.98 10.99
N ASP A 200 35.38 16.81 11.41
CA ASP A 200 35.77 15.49 10.90
C ASP A 200 34.99 15.13 9.63
N LYS A 201 35.48 15.64 8.49
CA LYS A 201 34.86 15.44 7.18
C LYS A 201 34.79 13.97 6.75
N ASN A 202 35.76 13.14 7.16
CA ASN A 202 35.80 11.73 6.81
C ASN A 202 34.70 10.96 7.55
N LYS A 203 34.55 11.24 8.86
CA LYS A 203 33.47 10.66 9.66
C LYS A 203 32.10 11.14 9.20
N HIS A 204 31.95 12.43 8.86
CA HIS A 204 30.71 12.95 8.27
C HIS A 204 30.35 12.20 6.99
N ALA A 205 31.29 12.03 6.06
CA ALA A 205 31.05 11.32 4.81
C ALA A 205 30.57 9.87 5.03
N ALA A 206 31.22 9.13 5.93
CA ALA A 206 30.84 7.75 6.24
C ALA A 206 29.44 7.66 6.87
N LEU A 207 29.14 8.54 7.84
CA LEU A 207 27.82 8.59 8.48
C LEU A 207 26.71 9.00 7.50
N GLY A 208 27.02 9.90 6.56
CA GLY A 208 26.09 10.29 5.50
C GLY A 208 25.74 9.12 4.58
N ALA A 209 26.70 8.25 4.26
CA ALA A 209 26.44 7.03 3.49
C ALA A 209 25.51 6.06 4.25
N ASP A 210 25.82 5.78 5.52
CA ASP A 210 24.97 4.94 6.38
C ASP A 210 23.55 5.52 6.52
N TYR A 211 23.43 6.84 6.62
CA TYR A 211 22.15 7.54 6.68
C TYR A 211 21.33 7.28 5.41
N TYR A 212 21.95 7.41 4.23
CA TYR A 212 21.28 7.16 2.96
C TYR A 212 20.87 5.70 2.78
N ASP A 213 21.67 4.75 3.24
CA ASP A 213 21.31 3.33 3.16
C ASP A 213 20.07 3.01 4.01
N GLU A 214 19.97 3.59 5.21
CA GLU A 214 18.77 3.46 6.04
C GLU A 214 17.56 4.18 5.43
N LEU A 215 17.75 5.39 4.88
CA LEU A 215 16.70 6.14 4.20
C LEU A 215 16.19 5.39 2.96
N LYS A 216 17.08 4.77 2.19
CA LYS A 216 16.75 3.99 1.00
C LYS A 216 15.84 2.82 1.35
N PHE A 217 16.10 2.12 2.45
CA PHE A 217 15.20 1.06 2.92
C PHE A 217 13.80 1.61 3.20
N LEU A 218 13.69 2.74 3.91
CA LEU A 218 12.40 3.35 4.21
C LEU A 218 11.65 3.77 2.94
N LEU A 219 12.37 4.35 1.96
CA LEU A 219 11.80 4.69 0.66
C LEU A 219 11.27 3.46 -0.07
N THR A 220 12.06 2.39 -0.16
CA THR A 220 11.63 1.16 -0.84
C THR A 220 10.41 0.51 -0.15
N LYS A 221 10.36 0.52 1.18
CA LYS A 221 9.29 -0.15 1.94
C LYS A 221 8.01 0.69 2.05
N CYS A 222 8.13 2.02 2.10
CA CYS A 222 7.00 2.92 2.36
C CYS A 222 6.48 3.67 1.14
N HIS A 223 7.32 3.82 0.12
CA HIS A 223 6.95 4.32 -1.20
C HIS A 223 7.30 3.26 -2.26
N PRO A 224 6.71 2.05 -2.20
CA PRO A 224 6.92 1.07 -3.24
C PRO A 224 6.48 1.71 -4.56
N GLN A 225 7.41 1.90 -5.49
CA GLN A 225 7.08 2.33 -6.83
C GLN A 225 6.19 1.24 -7.43
N GLY A 226 4.97 1.62 -7.80
CA GLY A 226 4.03 0.74 -8.51
C GLY A 226 4.52 0.43 -9.91
#